data_AF-A0A2L1GLI7-F1
#
_entry.id   AF-A0A2L1GLI7-F1
#
_cell.length_a   1.000
_cell.length_b   1.000
_cell.length_c   1.000
_cell.angle_alpha   90.00
_cell.angle_beta   90.00
_cell.angle_gamma   90.00
#
_symmetry.space_group_name_H-M   'P 1'
#
loop_
_entity.id
_entity.type
_entity.pdbx_description
1 polymer ?
#
loop_
_entity_poly.entity_id
_entity_poly.type
_entity_poly.pdbx_seq_one_letter_code
_entity_poly.pdbx_strand_id
1 'polypeptide(L)'
;MTESSGHIASGAGCRKKRKIWLLNLLFLLAGAGILFLLWLAPPASTPAMPKDEHHAPYQTGSKRAAEKHCQECHGPEMSNPLPKQHPPPYRCLFCHRRA
;
A
#
# COMPACT_ATOMS: atom_id res chain seq x y z
N MET A 1 -18.25 -24.74 67.99
CA MET A 1 -17.05 -23.92 67.72
C MET A 1 -16.52 -24.37 66.37
N THR A 2 -17.20 -24.02 65.28
CA THR A 2 -16.79 -22.99 64.29
C THR A 2 -15.50 -23.34 63.56
N GLU A 3 -15.58 -24.26 62.59
CA GLU A 3 -14.56 -24.33 61.53
C GLU A 3 -14.80 -23.19 60.53
N SER A 4 -13.73 -22.43 60.36
CA SER A 4 -13.62 -21.19 59.60
C SER A 4 -13.54 -21.49 58.10
N SER A 5 -14.42 -20.83 57.35
CA SER A 5 -14.40 -20.73 55.89
C SER A 5 -13.01 -20.34 55.37
N GLY A 6 -12.41 -21.16 54.51
CA GLY A 6 -11.25 -20.84 53.69
C GLY A 6 -11.67 -20.55 52.25
N HIS A 7 -11.84 -19.28 51.91
CA HIS A 7 -12.19 -18.82 50.56
C HIS A 7 -11.10 -19.13 49.53
N ILE A 8 -11.52 -19.82 48.47
CA ILE A 8 -10.77 -20.15 47.25
C ILE A 8 -10.29 -18.91 46.49
N ALA A 9 -9.00 -18.88 46.15
CA ALA A 9 -8.37 -17.91 45.26
C ALA A 9 -8.89 -18.07 43.82
N SER A 10 -9.70 -17.12 43.31
CA SER A 10 -10.26 -17.15 41.94
C SER A 10 -10.03 -15.87 41.10
N GLY A 11 -9.22 -14.91 41.56
CA GLY A 11 -9.13 -13.57 40.94
C GLY A 11 -8.19 -13.42 39.73
N ALA A 12 -7.12 -14.22 39.62
CA ALA A 12 -6.02 -13.92 38.68
C ALA A 12 -6.32 -14.34 37.21
N GLY A 13 -7.05 -15.45 37.01
CA GLY A 13 -7.34 -15.98 35.67
C GLY A 13 -8.35 -15.13 34.88
N CYS A 14 -9.35 -14.56 35.56
CA CYS A 14 -10.41 -13.77 34.93
C CYS A 14 -9.87 -12.42 34.38
N ARG A 15 -8.98 -11.75 35.11
CA ARG A 15 -8.31 -10.51 34.65
C ARG A 15 -7.44 -10.74 33.42
N LYS A 16 -6.72 -11.87 33.36
CA LYS A 16 -5.85 -12.22 32.22
C LYS A 16 -6.67 -12.46 30.95
N LYS A 17 -7.76 -13.24 31.05
CA LYS A 17 -8.68 -13.49 29.92
C LYS A 17 -9.33 -12.19 29.43
N ARG A 18 -9.80 -11.31 30.33
CA ARG A 18 -10.37 -10.01 29.95
C ARG A 18 -9.35 -9.11 29.24
N LYS A 19 -8.09 -9.09 29.70
CA LYS A 19 -7.02 -8.31 29.07
C LYS A 19 -6.69 -8.82 27.67
N ILE A 20 -6.63 -10.14 27.47
CA ILE A 20 -6.41 -10.75 26.15
C ILE A 20 -7.57 -10.42 25.19
N TRP A 21 -8.81 -10.52 25.66
CA TRP A 21 -9.98 -10.13 24.86
C TRP A 21 -9.96 -8.67 24.43
N LEU A 22 -9.59 -7.75 25.34
CA LEU A 22 -9.43 -6.34 25.02
C LEU A 22 -8.32 -6.10 23.98
N LEU A 23 -7.19 -6.80 24.11
CA LEU A 23 -6.09 -6.71 23.14
C LEU A 23 -6.50 -7.25 21.76
N ASN A 24 -7.22 -8.37 21.71
CA ASN A 24 -7.74 -8.93 20.45
C ASN A 24 -8.75 -7.98 19.79
N LEU A 25 -9.66 -7.38 20.57
CA LEU A 25 -10.60 -6.39 20.06
C LEU A 25 -9.86 -5.16 19.51
N LEU A 26 -8.88 -4.64 20.25
CA LEU A 26 -8.07 -3.51 19.79
C LEU A 26 -7.30 -3.85 18.49
N PHE A 27 -6.73 -5.06 18.41
CA PHE A 27 -6.04 -5.53 17.20
C PHE A 27 -6.98 -5.58 16.00
N LEU A 28 -8.19 -6.11 16.18
CA LEU A 28 -9.20 -6.15 15.11
C LEU A 28 -9.63 -4.75 14.69
N LEU A 29 -9.86 -3.85 15.63
CA LEU A 29 -10.21 -2.45 15.33
C LEU A 29 -9.07 -1.72 14.61
N ALA A 30 -7.83 -1.93 15.01
CA ALA A 30 -6.67 -1.34 14.36
C ALA A 30 -6.51 -1.88 12.93
N GLY A 31 -6.63 -3.20 12.74
CA GLY A 31 -6.57 -3.83 11.42
C GLY A 31 -7.69 -3.36 10.50
N ALA A 32 -8.94 -3.34 11.01
CA ALA A 32 -10.08 -2.83 10.26
C ALA A 32 -9.92 -1.35 9.91
N GLY A 33 -9.39 -0.52 10.82
CA GLY A 33 -9.10 0.88 10.57
C GLY A 33 -8.07 1.08 9.45
N ILE A 34 -6.97 0.32 9.46
CA ILE A 34 -5.95 0.38 8.40
C ILE A 34 -6.55 -0.02 7.04
N LEU A 35 -7.31 -1.12 7.00
CA LEU A 35 -7.97 -1.57 5.77
C LEU A 35 -9.00 -0.55 5.26
N PHE A 36 -9.76 0.07 6.16
CA PHE A 36 -10.70 1.13 5.81
C PHE A 36 -9.97 2.34 5.22
N LEU A 37 -8.86 2.79 5.82
CA LEU A 37 -8.05 3.89 5.27
C LEU A 37 -7.47 3.56 3.89
N LEU A 38 -6.98 2.34 3.69
CA LEU A 38 -6.51 1.86 2.39
C LEU A 38 -7.64 1.79 1.35
N TRP A 39 -8.86 1.47 1.77
CA TRP A 39 -10.02 1.46 0.88
C TRP A 39 -10.44 2.87 0.45
N LEU A 40 -10.24 3.88 1.30
CA LEU A 40 -10.47 5.28 0.95
C LEU A 40 -9.35 5.88 0.07
N ALA A 41 -8.34 5.09 -0.32
CA ALA A 41 -7.26 5.59 -1.16
C ALA A 41 -7.82 6.18 -2.47
N PRO A 42 -7.37 7.39 -2.86
CA PRO A 42 -7.86 8.05 -4.06
C PRO A 42 -7.51 7.23 -5.31
N PRO A 43 -8.25 7.44 -6.42
CA PRO A 43 -7.90 6.83 -7.70
C PRO A 43 -6.49 7.24 -8.14
N ALA A 44 -5.94 6.49 -9.09
CA ALA A 44 -4.60 6.75 -9.63
C ALA A 44 -4.44 8.21 -10.05
N SER A 45 -3.48 8.92 -9.45
CA SER A 45 -3.22 10.33 -9.74
C SER A 45 -2.39 10.56 -11.01
N THR A 46 -1.87 9.49 -11.61
CA THR A 46 -0.99 9.55 -12.77
C THR A 46 -1.66 8.97 -14.01
N PRO A 47 -1.51 9.61 -15.19
CA PRO A 47 -2.07 9.10 -16.42
C PRO A 47 -1.41 7.78 -16.83
N ALA A 48 -2.21 6.87 -17.38
CA ALA A 48 -1.71 5.62 -17.95
C ALA A 48 -0.92 5.87 -19.24
N MET A 49 -0.04 4.94 -19.60
CA MET A 49 0.71 5.00 -20.85
C MET A 49 -0.24 4.81 -22.04
N PRO A 50 -0.18 5.67 -23.08
CA PRO A 50 -1.03 5.57 -24.27
C PRO A 50 -0.91 4.22 -24.98
N LYS A 51 -1.99 3.79 -25.64
CA LYS A 51 -2.02 2.63 -26.54
C LYS A 51 -1.92 3.08 -27.99
N ASP A 52 -0.83 3.76 -28.33
CA ASP A 52 -0.53 4.18 -29.71
C ASP A 52 0.63 3.37 -30.31
N GLU A 53 0.92 3.60 -31.59
CA GLU A 53 1.96 2.90 -32.33
C GLU A 53 3.37 3.13 -31.75
N HIS A 54 3.63 4.31 -31.18
CA HIS A 54 4.92 4.64 -30.57
C HIS A 54 5.12 3.95 -29.23
N HIS A 55 4.03 3.67 -28.51
CA HIS A 55 4.06 3.02 -27.19
C HIS A 55 3.80 1.52 -27.25
N ALA A 56 3.29 0.99 -28.36
CA ALA A 56 2.97 -0.42 -28.55
C ALA A 56 4.12 -1.38 -28.20
N PRO A 57 5.40 -1.11 -28.58
CA PRO A 57 6.52 -1.98 -28.22
C PRO A 57 6.74 -2.11 -26.70
N TYR A 58 6.35 -1.09 -25.93
CA TYR A 58 6.59 -1.00 -24.49
C TYR A 58 5.41 -1.50 -23.64
N GLN A 59 4.29 -1.87 -24.27
CA GLN A 59 3.10 -2.42 -23.61
C GLN A 59 3.31 -3.85 -23.08
N THR A 60 4.32 -4.57 -23.57
CA THR A 60 4.58 -5.96 -23.16
C THR A 60 6.00 -6.14 -22.62
N GLY A 61 6.32 -7.34 -22.13
CA GLY A 61 7.66 -7.67 -21.64
C GLY A 61 8.07 -6.95 -20.34
N SER A 62 9.38 -6.96 -20.08
CA SER A 62 9.98 -6.45 -18.84
C SER A 62 9.85 -4.93 -18.72
N LYS A 63 9.23 -4.47 -17.62
CA LYS A 63 9.07 -3.03 -17.34
C LYS A 63 10.41 -2.31 -17.30
N ARG A 64 11.40 -2.90 -16.63
CA ARG A 64 12.74 -2.31 -16.47
C ARG A 64 13.51 -2.21 -17.79
N ALA A 65 13.24 -3.10 -18.75
CA ALA A 65 13.84 -3.01 -20.07
C ALA A 65 13.18 -1.89 -20.88
N ALA A 66 11.85 -1.82 -20.89
CA ALA A 66 11.10 -0.77 -21.58
C ALA A 66 11.45 0.64 -21.07
N GLU A 67 11.57 0.82 -19.75
CA GLU A 67 11.87 2.10 -19.11
C GLU A 67 13.19 2.75 -19.58
N LYS A 68 14.14 1.98 -20.11
CA LYS A 68 15.41 2.50 -20.64
C LYS A 68 15.23 3.38 -21.89
N HIS A 69 14.16 3.14 -22.64
CA HIS A 69 13.91 3.79 -23.93
C HIS A 69 13.03 5.04 -23.78
N CYS A 70 12.34 5.21 -22.65
CA CYS A 70 11.39 6.31 -22.48
C CYS A 70 12.04 7.69 -22.64
N GLN A 71 13.27 7.86 -22.12
CA GLN A 71 13.99 9.13 -22.19
C GLN A 71 14.48 9.48 -23.60
N GLU A 72 14.42 8.56 -24.57
CA GLU A 72 14.75 8.85 -25.97
C GLU A 72 13.74 9.81 -26.62
N CYS A 73 12.51 9.88 -26.11
CA CYS A 73 11.52 10.88 -26.53
C CYS A 73 11.15 11.85 -25.39
N HIS A 74 11.23 11.40 -24.13
CA HIS A 74 10.83 12.16 -22.95
C HIS A 74 12.00 12.81 -22.17
N GLY A 75 13.21 12.80 -22.73
CA GLY A 75 14.35 13.52 -22.16
C GLY A 75 14.20 15.06 -22.26
N PRO A 76 15.02 15.83 -21.52
CA PRO A 76 14.89 17.29 -21.39
C PRO A 76 15.00 18.07 -22.72
N GLU A 77 15.68 17.51 -23.73
CA GLU A 77 15.89 18.13 -25.04
C GLU A 77 15.35 17.27 -26.19
N MET A 78 14.49 16.29 -25.88
CA MET A 78 13.94 15.38 -26.87
C MET A 78 12.61 15.89 -27.43
N SER A 79 12.03 15.13 -28.36
CA SER A 79 10.82 15.53 -29.10
C SER A 79 9.60 15.81 -28.23
N ASN A 80 9.50 15.22 -27.04
CA ASN A 80 8.37 15.40 -26.13
C ASN A 80 8.82 15.41 -24.65
N PRO A 81 9.50 16.47 -24.19
CA PRO A 81 10.15 16.48 -22.89
C PRO A 81 9.14 16.40 -21.74
N LEU A 82 9.57 15.79 -20.62
CA LEU A 82 8.76 15.73 -19.41
C LEU A 82 8.51 17.14 -18.83
N PRO A 83 7.38 17.35 -18.13
CA PRO A 83 7.12 18.60 -17.41
C PRO A 83 8.23 18.91 -16.40
N LYS A 84 8.49 20.20 -16.15
CA LYS A 84 9.50 20.65 -15.16
C LYS A 84 9.25 20.12 -13.74
N GLN A 85 8.00 19.80 -13.42
CA GLN A 85 7.55 19.30 -12.11
C GLN A 85 7.55 17.76 -12.04
N HIS A 86 8.00 17.08 -13.10
CA HIS A 86 8.04 15.62 -13.11
C HIS A 86 9.10 15.12 -12.11
N PRO A 87 8.77 14.09 -11.29
CA PRO A 87 9.74 13.49 -10.38
C PRO A 87 10.92 12.85 -11.15
N PRO A 88 12.02 12.47 -10.48
CA PRO A 88 13.17 11.88 -11.16
C PRO A 88 12.80 10.65 -12.03
N PRO A 89 13.12 10.63 -13.34
CA PRO A 89 12.56 9.69 -14.31
C PRO A 89 13.30 8.34 -14.36
N TYR A 90 13.43 7.66 -13.22
CA TYR A 90 14.12 6.36 -13.14
C TYR A 90 13.20 5.16 -13.36
N ARG A 91 11.90 5.31 -13.11
CA ARG A 91 10.91 4.22 -13.11
C ARG A 91 9.56 4.65 -13.66
N CYS A 92 9.51 4.89 -14.97
CA CYS A 92 8.33 5.42 -15.66
C CYS A 92 7.09 4.54 -15.45
N LEU A 93 7.20 3.22 -15.62
CA LEU A 93 6.08 2.27 -15.60
C LEU A 93 5.63 1.87 -14.19
N PHE A 94 6.23 2.47 -13.15
CA PHE A 94 5.72 2.39 -11.79
C PHE A 94 4.49 3.30 -11.61
N CYS A 95 4.59 4.54 -12.09
CA CYS A 95 3.51 5.53 -12.02
C CYS A 95 2.65 5.54 -13.29
N HIS A 96 3.28 5.48 -14.47
CA HIS A 96 2.59 5.43 -15.77
C HIS A 96 2.30 3.98 -16.12
N ARG A 97 1.29 3.41 -15.47
CA ARG A 97 0.90 2.01 -15.68
C ARG A 97 0.50 1.80 -17.15
N ARG A 98 0.83 0.61 -17.65
CA ARG A 98 0.31 0.12 -18.93
C ARG A 98 -1.21 0.03 -18.83
N ALA A 99 -1.88 0.50 -19.87
CA ALA A 99 -3.33 0.48 -19.97
C ALA A 99 -3.84 -0.88 -20.44
#